data_AF-A0A2W4NIG8-F1
#
_entry.id   AF-A0A2W4NIG8-F1
#
_cell.length_a   1.000
_cell.length_b   1.000
_cell.length_c   1.000
_cell.angle_alpha   90.00
_cell.angle_beta   90.00
_cell.angle_gamma   90.00
#
_symmetry.space_group_name_H-M   'P 1'
#
loop_
_entity.id
_entity.type
_entity.pdbx_description
1 polymer ?
#
loop_
_entity_poly.entity_id
_entity_poly.type
_entity_poly.pdbx_seq_one_letter_code
_entity_poly.pdbx_strand_id
1 'polypeptide(L)'
;MGTALINRGLAPAAAALSWEQERPTDPALREAEHQLEQMVSQHIRSMPFLWVAVDDPPGPQSHRKMIEANAVALLSNLGKEPIDPPSPNWLGRWASRPAIRESGLWNVDHVDEPYSPEFLDLLERYVRNTPAQPVA
;
A
#
# COMPACT_ATOMS: atom_id res chain seq x y z
N MET A 1 -6.23 -1.38 -4.74
CA MET A 1 -5.55 -2.13 -5.83
C MET A 1 -6.54 -2.75 -6.82
N GLY A 2 -7.57 -3.49 -6.39
CA GLY A 2 -8.56 -4.09 -7.31
C GLY A 2 -9.20 -3.09 -8.29
N THR A 3 -9.62 -1.92 -7.80
CA THR A 3 -10.12 -0.82 -8.65
C THR A 3 -9.11 -0.37 -9.71
N ALA A 4 -7.81 -0.43 -9.43
CA ALA A 4 -6.78 -0.09 -10.39
C ALA A 4 -6.68 -1.12 -11.52
N LEU A 5 -6.82 -2.41 -11.21
CA LEU A 5 -6.86 -3.47 -12.23
C LEU A 5 -8.08 -3.30 -13.15
N ILE A 6 -9.24 -3.00 -12.58
CA ILE A 6 -10.47 -2.73 -13.33
C ILE A 6 -10.28 -1.49 -14.23
N ASN A 7 -9.86 -0.36 -13.66
CA ASN A 7 -9.69 0.90 -14.40
C ASN A 7 -8.60 0.83 -15.48
N ARG A 8 -7.61 -0.04 -15.31
CA ARG A 8 -6.60 -0.34 -16.34
C ARG A 8 -7.14 -1.26 -17.44
N GLY A 9 -8.31 -1.86 -17.27
CA GLY A 9 -8.92 -2.80 -18.21
C GLY A 9 -8.41 -4.23 -18.09
N LEU A 10 -7.72 -4.58 -16.99
CA LEU A 10 -7.18 -5.93 -16.78
C LEU A 10 -8.19 -6.90 -16.17
N ALA A 11 -9.28 -6.39 -15.58
CA ALA A 11 -10.34 -7.19 -14.98
C ALA A 11 -11.75 -6.69 -15.42
N PRO A 12 -12.09 -6.74 -16.72
CA PRO A 12 -13.34 -6.16 -17.23
C PRO A 12 -14.60 -6.85 -16.69
N ALA A 13 -14.54 -8.16 -16.40
CA ALA A 13 -15.66 -8.90 -15.80
C ALA A 13 -16.02 -8.36 -14.40
N ALA A 14 -15.05 -7.77 -13.70
CA ALA A 14 -15.23 -7.18 -12.38
C ALA A 14 -15.69 -5.72 -12.43
N ALA A 15 -15.90 -5.13 -13.61
CA ALA A 15 -16.30 -3.72 -13.73
C ALA A 15 -17.68 -3.41 -13.12
N ALA A 16 -18.55 -4.42 -13.03
CA ALA A 16 -19.87 -4.31 -12.40
C ALA A 16 -19.84 -4.49 -10.87
N LEU A 17 -18.68 -4.78 -10.26
CA LEU A 17 -18.57 -4.92 -8.80
C LEU A 17 -18.76 -3.56 -8.14
N SER A 18 -19.71 -3.48 -7.22
CA SER A 18 -19.85 -2.37 -6.28
C SER A 18 -19.05 -2.70 -5.01
N TRP A 19 -18.17 -1.80 -4.60
CA TRP A 19 -17.31 -1.99 -3.43
C TRP A 19 -17.97 -1.58 -2.10
N GLU A 20 -19.20 -1.05 -2.16
CA GLU A 20 -19.96 -0.51 -1.02
C GLU A 20 -21.13 -1.41 -0.60
N GLN A 21 -21.29 -2.59 -1.23
CA GLN A 21 -22.40 -3.51 -0.96
C GLN A 21 -21.90 -4.83 -0.38
N GLU A 22 -22.83 -5.56 0.23
CA GLU A 22 -22.59 -6.94 0.66
C GLU A 22 -22.16 -7.83 -0.51
N ARG A 23 -21.51 -8.94 -0.19
CA ARG A 23 -20.97 -9.89 -1.16
C ARG A 23 -22.00 -10.22 -2.26
N PRO A 24 -21.60 -10.20 -3.55
CA PRO A 24 -22.52 -10.47 -4.66
C PRO A 24 -23.28 -11.78 -4.49
N THR A 25 -24.60 -11.76 -4.70
CA THR A 25 -25.41 -12.98 -4.73
C THR A 25 -25.34 -13.67 -6.08
N ASP A 26 -25.17 -12.90 -7.16
CA ASP A 26 -24.98 -13.40 -8.53
C ASP A 26 -23.71 -14.26 -8.64
N PRO A 27 -23.84 -15.55 -9.04
CA PRO A 27 -22.70 -16.44 -9.27
C PRO A 27 -21.65 -15.89 -10.23
N ALA A 28 -22.06 -15.21 -11.31
CA ALA A 28 -21.11 -14.67 -12.30
C ALA A 28 -20.29 -13.53 -11.70
N LEU A 29 -20.93 -12.68 -10.89
CA LEU A 29 -20.27 -11.57 -10.22
C LEU A 29 -19.33 -12.05 -9.11
N ARG A 30 -19.67 -13.14 -8.40
CA ARG A 30 -18.77 -13.80 -7.44
C ARG A 30 -17.54 -14.40 -8.12
N GLU A 31 -17.69 -15.01 -9.28
CA GLU A 31 -16.55 -15.54 -10.04
C GLU A 31 -15.63 -14.40 -10.51
N ALA A 32 -16.20 -13.29 -10.98
CA ALA A 32 -15.44 -12.11 -11.36
C ALA A 32 -14.68 -11.48 -10.17
N GLU A 33 -15.32 -11.38 -9.00
CA GLU A 33 -14.69 -10.95 -7.75
C GLU A 33 -13.51 -11.87 -7.39
N HIS A 34 -13.72 -13.19 -7.44
CA HIS A 34 -12.68 -14.16 -7.11
C HIS A 34 -11.47 -14.05 -8.04
N GLN A 35 -11.69 -13.94 -9.36
CA GLN A 35 -10.62 -13.74 -10.33
C GLN A 35 -9.84 -12.44 -10.05
N LEU A 36 -10.54 -11.36 -9.70
CA LEU A 36 -9.90 -10.10 -9.33
C LEU A 36 -9.04 -10.24 -8.07
N GLU A 37 -9.54 -10.90 -7.02
CA GLU A 37 -8.78 -11.17 -5.79
C GLU A 37 -7.52 -12.00 -6.05
N GLN A 38 -7.61 -12.99 -6.96
CA GLN A 38 -6.44 -13.76 -7.40
C GLN A 38 -5.41 -12.87 -8.10
N MET A 39 -5.83 -11.98 -9.00
CA MET A 39 -4.93 -11.04 -9.67
C MET A 39 -4.27 -10.08 -8.69
N VAL A 40 -5.02 -9.54 -7.72
CA VAL A 40 -4.48 -8.70 -6.63
C VAL A 40 -3.44 -9.49 -5.83
N SER A 41 -3.76 -10.73 -5.45
CA SER A 41 -2.86 -11.60 -4.70
C SER A 41 -1.56 -11.91 -5.46
N GLN A 42 -1.66 -12.21 -6.76
CA GLN A 42 -0.49 -12.42 -7.62
C GLN A 42 0.37 -11.16 -7.70
N HIS A 43 -0.25 -9.99 -7.84
CA HIS A 43 0.47 -8.72 -7.88
C HIS A 43 1.22 -8.45 -6.56
N ILE A 44 0.57 -8.61 -5.41
CA ILE A 44 1.19 -8.40 -4.09
C ILE A 44 2.35 -9.40 -3.88
N ARG A 45 2.17 -10.67 -4.24
CA ARG A 45 3.22 -11.70 -4.10
C ARG A 45 4.47 -11.44 -4.95
N SER A 46 4.35 -10.65 -6.02
CA SER A 46 5.50 -10.28 -6.84
C SER A 46 6.33 -9.13 -6.27
N MET A 47 5.83 -8.47 -5.20
CA MET A 47 6.54 -7.36 -4.56
C MET A 47 7.56 -7.89 -3.55
N PRO A 48 8.74 -7.26 -3.44
CA PRO A 48 9.65 -7.51 -2.32
C PRO A 48 8.94 -7.23 -0.99
N PHE A 49 9.15 -8.10 -0.01
CA PHE A 49 8.59 -7.94 1.33
C PHE A 49 9.72 -7.81 2.35
N LEU A 50 9.84 -6.63 2.93
CA LEU A 50 10.73 -6.34 4.05
C LEU A 50 9.88 -6.10 5.31
N TRP A 51 10.46 -6.38 6.47
CA TRP A 51 9.80 -6.17 7.75
C TRP A 51 10.80 -5.59 8.75
N VAL A 52 10.27 -4.94 9.79
CA VAL A 52 11.04 -4.37 10.90
C VAL A 52 10.38 -4.81 12.20
N ALA A 53 11.14 -5.43 13.09
CA ALA A 53 10.68 -5.84 14.41
C ALA A 53 10.50 -4.59 15.29
N VAL A 54 9.27 -4.27 15.68
CA VAL A 54 8.97 -3.15 16.58
C VAL A 54 8.06 -3.67 17.70
N ASP A 55 8.69 -4.12 18.78
CA ASP A 55 8.07 -4.78 19.93
C ASP A 55 7.80 -3.80 21.09
N ASP A 56 7.28 -2.62 20.78
CA ASP A 56 6.84 -1.64 21.77
C ASP A 56 5.36 -1.83 22.17
N PRO A 57 4.94 -1.45 23.39
CA PRO A 57 3.54 -1.52 23.77
C PRO A 57 2.65 -0.67 22.87
N PRO A 58 1.44 -1.15 22.50
CA PRO A 58 0.52 -0.36 21.69
C PRO A 58 0.07 0.89 22.46
N GLY A 59 0.01 2.03 21.77
CA GLY A 59 -0.46 3.28 22.33
C GLY A 59 -0.20 4.49 21.44
N PRO A 60 -0.64 5.69 21.84
CA PRO A 60 -0.42 6.92 21.06
C PRO A 60 1.05 7.27 20.86
N GLN A 61 1.90 6.82 21.78
CA GLN A 61 3.36 6.99 21.75
C GLN A 61 4.08 5.77 21.15
N SER A 62 3.36 4.92 20.42
CA SER A 62 3.96 3.72 19.85
C SER A 62 4.97 4.08 18.76
N HIS A 63 6.17 3.52 18.87
CA HIS A 63 7.22 3.68 17.88
C HIS A 63 6.79 3.12 16.52
N ARG A 64 5.98 2.05 16.50
CA ARG A 64 5.41 1.52 15.25
C ARG A 64 4.62 2.58 14.50
N LYS A 65 3.72 3.27 15.21
CA LYS A 65 2.89 4.34 14.65
C LYS A 65 3.75 5.50 14.15
N MET A 66 4.76 5.90 14.93
CA MET A 66 5.68 6.97 14.54
C MET A 66 6.45 6.60 13.27
N ILE A 67 7.00 5.39 13.19
CA ILE A 67 7.76 4.90 12.04
C ILE A 67 6.86 4.87 10.80
N GLU A 68 5.66 4.29 10.92
CA GLU A 68 4.70 4.17 9.81
C GLU A 68 4.32 5.53 9.23
N ALA A 69 3.83 6.45 10.07
CA ALA A 69 3.38 7.76 9.62
C ALA A 69 4.50 8.56 8.95
N ASN A 70 5.69 8.59 9.57
CA ASN A 70 6.82 9.36 9.04
C ASN A 70 7.42 8.72 7.77
N ALA A 71 7.46 7.39 7.67
CA ALA A 71 7.93 6.72 6.46
C ALA A 71 7.00 7.00 5.27
N VAL A 72 5.68 6.96 5.49
CA VAL A 72 4.69 7.29 4.46
C VAL A 72 4.79 8.76 4.05
N ALA A 73 4.87 9.68 5.03
CA ALA A 73 5.00 11.11 4.79
C ALA A 73 6.30 11.47 4.04
N LEU A 74 7.41 10.78 4.34
CA LEU A 74 8.70 10.94 3.64
C LEU A 74 8.62 10.45 2.19
N LEU A 75 8.04 9.26 1.95
CA LEU A 75 8.02 8.63 0.62
C LEU A 75 6.89 9.13 -0.28
N SER A 76 5.90 9.82 0.27
CA SER A 76 4.79 10.37 -0.50
C SER A 76 5.25 11.49 -1.43
N ASN A 77 4.90 11.38 -2.71
CA ASN A 77 5.11 12.39 -3.74
C ASN A 77 3.99 13.45 -3.78
N LEU A 78 2.97 13.33 -2.93
CA LEU A 78 1.79 14.19 -2.95
C LEU A 78 2.18 15.64 -2.65
N GLY A 79 1.99 16.53 -3.62
CA GLY A 79 2.30 17.96 -3.48
C GLY A 79 3.79 18.26 -3.27
N LYS A 80 4.69 17.32 -3.58
CA LYS A 80 6.13 17.42 -3.35
C LYS A 80 6.89 17.07 -4.64
N GLU A 81 8.12 17.56 -4.77
CA GLU A 81 9.02 17.08 -5.82
C GLU A 81 9.39 15.62 -5.52
N PRO A 82 9.17 14.67 -6.44
CA PRO A 82 9.40 13.26 -6.16
C PRO A 82 10.86 12.92 -5.85
N ILE A 83 11.11 12.35 -4.66
CA ILE A 83 12.44 11.81 -4.31
C ILE A 83 12.64 10.45 -4.99
N ASP A 84 11.60 9.60 -4.96
CA ASP A 84 11.57 8.29 -5.60
C ASP A 84 10.23 8.12 -6.33
N PRO A 85 10.13 8.56 -7.60
CA PRO A 85 8.88 8.50 -8.35
C PRO A 85 8.51 7.05 -8.68
N PRO A 86 7.20 6.69 -8.65
CA PRO A 86 6.78 5.34 -9.00
C PRO A 86 7.14 5.00 -10.45
N SER A 87 7.63 3.78 -10.67
CA SER A 87 7.96 3.24 -12.01
C SER A 87 6.88 3.56 -13.06
N PRO A 88 7.19 3.85 -14.34
CA PRO A 88 6.21 4.31 -15.34
C PRO A 88 5.00 3.40 -15.56
N ASN A 89 5.12 2.11 -15.26
CA ASN A 89 4.09 1.09 -15.38
C ASN A 89 3.39 0.74 -14.05
N TRP A 90 3.70 1.45 -12.96
CA TRP A 90 3.08 1.29 -11.65
C TRP A 90 1.55 1.32 -11.73
N LEU A 91 0.94 0.24 -11.25
CA LEU A 91 -0.51 0.02 -11.31
C LEU A 91 -1.30 1.08 -10.53
N GLY A 92 -0.70 1.73 -9.53
CA GLY A 92 -1.39 2.75 -8.73
C GLY A 92 -1.86 3.96 -9.53
N ARG A 93 -1.31 4.22 -10.73
CA ARG A 93 -1.80 5.29 -11.64
C ARG A 93 -3.28 5.15 -12.03
N TRP A 94 -3.81 3.93 -12.01
CA TRP A 94 -5.22 3.65 -12.31
C TRP A 94 -6.09 3.49 -11.06
N ALA A 95 -5.52 3.63 -9.85
CA ALA A 95 -6.29 3.53 -8.62
C ALA A 95 -7.41 4.56 -8.59
N SER A 96 -8.56 4.21 -8.01
CA SER A 96 -9.72 5.12 -7.92
C SER A 96 -9.46 6.32 -7.01
N ARG A 97 -8.68 6.14 -5.93
CA ARG A 97 -8.36 7.19 -4.96
C ARG A 97 -7.24 8.11 -5.46
N PRO A 98 -7.43 9.45 -5.51
CA PRO A 98 -6.38 10.40 -5.88
C PRO A 98 -5.14 10.32 -4.97
N ALA A 99 -5.35 10.18 -3.66
CA ALA A 99 -4.28 10.03 -2.67
C ALA A 99 -3.28 8.92 -3.03
N ILE A 100 -3.74 7.79 -3.59
CA ILE A 100 -2.84 6.74 -4.09
C ILE A 100 -2.09 7.24 -5.32
N ARG A 101 -2.81 7.69 -6.36
CA ARG A 101 -2.23 8.10 -7.65
C ARG A 101 -1.14 9.17 -7.47
N GLU A 102 -1.41 10.15 -6.62
CA GLU A 102 -0.58 11.34 -6.44
C GLU A 102 0.56 11.12 -5.44
N SER A 103 0.35 10.34 -4.37
CA SER A 103 1.44 9.99 -3.44
C SER A 103 2.45 9.02 -4.04
N GLY A 104 2.04 8.19 -5.00
CA GLY A 104 2.89 7.10 -5.49
C GLY A 104 2.91 5.87 -4.56
N LEU A 105 2.05 5.84 -3.53
CA LEU A 105 2.01 4.79 -2.52
C LEU A 105 0.69 4.04 -2.54
N TRP A 106 0.71 2.75 -2.17
CA TRP A 106 -0.50 2.00 -1.83
C TRP A 106 -0.98 2.34 -0.41
N ASN A 107 -0.96 3.63 -0.04
CA ASN A 107 -1.43 4.16 1.25
C ASN A 107 -2.26 5.44 1.00
N VAL A 108 -3.16 5.77 1.92
CA VAL A 108 -3.96 7.01 1.91
C VAL A 108 -3.80 7.80 3.20
N ASP A 109 -3.35 7.17 4.27
CA ASP A 109 -3.12 7.80 5.56
C ASP A 109 -1.72 8.42 5.54
N HIS A 110 -1.53 9.56 6.21
CA HIS A 110 -0.24 10.25 6.36
C HIS A 110 0.44 10.75 5.07
N VAL A 111 -0.20 10.62 3.90
CA VAL A 111 0.42 10.96 2.59
C VAL A 111 0.62 12.46 2.37
N ASP A 112 -0.18 13.30 3.03
CA ASP A 112 -0.12 14.77 2.98
C ASP A 112 0.51 15.38 4.25
N GLU A 113 0.97 14.54 5.17
CA GLU A 113 1.57 14.97 6.41
C GLU A 113 3.06 15.32 6.22
N PRO A 114 3.62 16.18 7.10
CA PRO A 114 5.06 16.33 7.23
C PRO A 114 5.66 15.13 7.97
N TYR A 115 6.96 14.87 7.76
CA TYR A 115 7.72 13.91 8.55
C TYR A 115 8.75 14.63 9.43
N SER A 116 9.11 14.02 10.55
CA SER A 116 10.12 14.46 11.51
C SER A 116 11.42 13.68 11.28
N PRO A 117 12.53 14.28 10.81
CA PRO A 117 13.76 13.56 10.43
C PRO A 117 14.34 12.63 11.52
N GLU A 118 14.09 12.91 12.79
CA GLU A 118 14.50 12.11 13.95
C GLU A 118 13.95 10.67 13.91
N PHE A 119 12.87 10.43 13.15
CA PHE A 119 12.33 9.09 12.94
C PHE A 119 13.32 8.16 12.23
N LEU A 120 14.26 8.70 11.43
CA LEU A 120 15.24 7.91 10.70
C LEU A 120 16.20 7.21 11.67
N ASP A 121 16.64 7.92 12.72
CA ASP A 121 17.46 7.32 13.78
C ASP A 121 16.70 6.24 14.55
N LEU A 122 15.39 6.46 14.77
CA LEU A 122 14.52 5.47 15.41
C LEU A 122 14.35 4.23 14.54
N LEU A 123 14.08 4.42 13.24
CA LEU A 123 13.95 3.35 12.26
C LEU A 123 15.26 2.54 12.17
N GLU A 124 16.40 3.21 12.10
CA GLU A 124 17.72 2.57 12.03
C GLU A 124 17.96 1.63 13.23
N ARG A 125 17.62 2.07 14.44
CA ARG A 125 17.74 1.24 15.65
C ARG A 125 16.94 -0.06 15.53
N TYR A 126 15.71 0.02 15.03
CA TYR A 126 14.87 -1.17 14.86
C TYR A 126 15.32 -2.06 13.70
N VAL A 127 15.77 -1.48 12.58
CA VAL A 127 16.32 -2.25 11.45
C VAL A 127 17.55 -3.05 11.91
N ARG A 128 18.47 -2.46 12.68
CA ARG A 128 19.66 -3.14 13.21
C ARG A 128 19.34 -4.30 14.14
N ASN A 129 18.21 -4.24 14.84
CA ASN A 129 17.75 -5.28 15.75
C ASN A 129 16.79 -6.29 15.09
N THR A 130 16.37 -6.03 13.86
CA THR A 130 15.50 -6.93 13.11
C THR A 130 16.35 -8.09 12.57
N PRO A 131 16.04 -9.35 12.93
CA PRO A 131 16.77 -10.48 12.39
C PRO A 131 16.55 -10.56 10.88
N ALA A 132 17.61 -10.96 10.15
CA ALA A 132 17.52 -11.18 8.72
C ALA A 132 16.39 -12.18 8.40
N GLN A 133 15.66 -11.94 7.31
CA GLN A 133 14.73 -12.95 6.81
C GLN A 133 15.50 -14.26 6.56
N PRO A 134 15.02 -15.40 7.06
CA PRO A 134 15.48 -16.68 6.53
C PRO A 134 15.19 -16.66 5.02
N VAL A 135 16.22 -16.89 4.21
CA VAL A 135 16.04 -17.06 2.77
C VAL A 135 15.19 -18.31 2.58
N ALA A 136 13.99 -18.15 2.01
CA ALA A 136 13.08 -19.25 1.71
C ALA A 136 13.55 -20.08 0.51
#